data_AF-A0A379ACK6-F1
#
_entry.id   AF-A0A379ACK6-F1
#
_cell.length_a   1.000
_cell.length_b   1.000
_cell.length_c   1.000
_cell.angle_alpha   90.00
_cell.angle_beta   90.00
_cell.angle_gamma   90.00
#
_symmetry.space_group_name_H-M   'P 1'
#
loop_
_entity.id
_entity.type
_entity.pdbx_description
1 polymer ?
#
loop_
_entity_poly.entity_id
_entity_poly.type
_entity_poly.pdbx_seq_one_letter_code
_entity_poly.pdbx_strand_id
1 'polypeptide(L)'
;MPALDDYYEPFDFDYQHLHNAPAGKHQPIARPRSLITGQRMKKIENGPNWEEILGGEFAKRSQDKNFDNIQKEIYGQFEHTFMMYLPAPV
;
A
#
# COMPACT_ATOMS: atom_id res chain seq x y z
N MET A 1 3.71 -22.10 -0.67
CA MET A 1 3.68 -21.18 -1.83
C MET A 1 3.00 -19.91 -1.37
N PRO A 2 3.56 -18.72 -1.64
CA PRO A 2 2.91 -17.46 -1.29
C PRO A 2 1.58 -17.30 -2.05
N ALA A 3 0.59 -16.71 -1.40
CA ALA A 3 -0.73 -16.41 -1.94
C ALA A 3 -0.77 -15.00 -2.56
N LEU A 4 -1.84 -14.67 -3.30
CA LEU A 4 -2.00 -13.34 -3.89
C LEU A 4 -2.02 -12.23 -2.82
N ASP A 5 -2.65 -12.51 -1.68
CA ASP A 5 -2.77 -11.57 -0.57
C ASP A 5 -1.45 -11.34 0.18
N ASP A 6 -0.46 -12.24 0.03
CA ASP A 6 0.91 -12.03 0.52
C ASP A 6 1.65 -10.97 -0.32
N TYR A 7 1.12 -10.64 -1.51
CA TYR A 7 1.57 -9.53 -2.35
C TYR A 7 0.55 -8.39 -2.26
N TYR A 8 -0.33 -8.28 -3.25
CA TYR A 8 -1.45 -7.35 -3.31
C TYR A 8 -2.39 -7.77 -4.44
N GLU A 9 -3.67 -7.41 -4.36
CA GLU A 9 -4.59 -7.52 -5.49
C GLU A 9 -4.26 -6.42 -6.53
N PRO A 10 -3.83 -6.75 -7.76
CA PRO A 10 -3.54 -5.72 -8.76
C PRO A 10 -4.81 -4.95 -9.13
N PHE A 11 -4.69 -3.63 -9.17
CA PHE A 11 -5.81 -2.73 -9.39
C PHE A 11 -5.50 -1.68 -10.45
N ASP A 12 -6.56 -1.15 -11.04
CA ASP A 12 -6.54 0.00 -11.93
C ASP A 12 -7.72 0.92 -11.57
N PHE A 13 -7.84 2.09 -12.19
CA PHE A 13 -8.90 3.05 -11.93
C PHE A 13 -9.79 3.25 -13.16
N ASP A 14 -11.07 3.47 -12.91
CA ASP A 14 -12.04 3.81 -13.96
C ASP A 14 -11.88 5.27 -14.42
N TYR A 15 -10.77 5.57 -15.10
CA TYR A 15 -10.47 6.92 -15.59
C TYR A 15 -11.47 7.41 -16.66
N GLN A 16 -12.05 6.49 -17.44
CA GLN A 16 -13.06 6.83 -18.45
C GLN A 16 -14.31 7.47 -17.86
N HIS A 17 -14.63 7.16 -16.60
CA HIS A 17 -15.71 7.84 -15.88
C HIS A 17 -15.50 9.36 -15.77
N LEU A 18 -14.25 9.84 -15.72
CA LEU A 18 -13.97 11.28 -15.67
C LEU A 18 -14.30 12.01 -16.98
N HIS A 19 -14.27 11.31 -18.11
CA HIS A 19 -14.56 11.86 -19.44
C HIS A 19 -16.04 11.74 -19.82
N ASN A 20 -16.66 10.62 -19.45
CA ASN A 20 -17.97 10.22 -19.96
C ASN A 20 -19.10 10.38 -18.93
N ALA A 21 -18.80 10.87 -17.72
CA ALA A 21 -19.82 11.06 -16.70
C ALA A 21 -20.89 12.06 -17.17
N PRO A 22 -22.18 11.72 -17.05
CA PRO A 22 -23.25 12.65 -17.34
C PRO A 22 -23.27 13.80 -16.31
N ALA A 23 -23.92 14.90 -16.66
CA ALA A 23 -24.14 16.00 -15.73
C ALA A 23 -24.86 15.48 -14.46
N GLY A 24 -24.29 15.80 -13.30
CA GLY A 24 -24.77 15.30 -12.02
C GLY A 24 -24.50 16.28 -10.90
N LYS A 25 -25.05 15.98 -9.71
CA LYS A 25 -24.90 16.82 -8.51
C LYS A 25 -23.51 16.74 -7.88
N HIS A 26 -22.75 15.70 -8.21
CA HIS A 26 -21.45 15.39 -7.62
C HIS A 26 -20.39 15.26 -8.70
N GLN A 27 -19.17 15.65 -8.36
CA GLN A 27 -18.03 15.51 -9.24
C GLN A 27 -17.75 14.01 -9.51
N PRO A 28 -17.50 13.61 -10.77
CA PRO A 28 -17.10 12.24 -11.08
C PRO A 28 -15.71 11.94 -10.51
N ILE A 29 -15.50 10.68 -10.09
CA ILE A 29 -14.22 10.19 -9.59
C ILE A 29 -13.84 8.85 -10.23
N ALA A 30 -12.56 8.65 -10.50
CA ALA A 30 -12.05 7.36 -10.96
C ALA A 30 -11.91 6.42 -9.75
N ARG A 31 -12.79 5.41 -9.66
CA ARG A 31 -12.77 4.45 -8.55
C ARG A 31 -11.96 3.21 -8.90
N PRO A 32 -11.33 2.56 -7.90
CA PRO A 32 -10.49 1.39 -8.14
C PRO A 32 -11.31 0.18 -8.58
N ARG A 33 -10.69 -0.63 -9.43
CA ARG A 33 -11.21 -1.87 -10.00
C ARG A 33 -10.12 -2.93 -9.96
N SER A 34 -10.52 -4.14 -9.59
CA SER A 34 -9.65 -5.32 -9.61
C SER A 34 -9.25 -5.67 -11.04
N LEU A 35 -7.97 -5.89 -11.29
CA LEU A 35 -7.49 -6.46 -12.56
C LEU A 35 -7.69 -7.98 -12.62
N ILE A 36 -7.97 -8.64 -11.49
CA ILE A 36 -8.23 -10.08 -11.42
C ILE A 36 -9.69 -10.39 -11.73
N THR A 37 -10.61 -9.71 -11.05
CA THR A 37 -12.06 -10.00 -11.16
C THR A 37 -12.80 -9.03 -12.07
N GLY A 38 -12.18 -7.90 -12.40
CA GLY A 38 -12.84 -6.78 -13.07
C GLY A 38 -13.86 -6.04 -12.22
N GLN A 39 -14.07 -6.45 -10.96
CA GLN A 39 -15.08 -5.86 -10.09
C GLN A 39 -14.58 -4.59 -9.42
N ARG A 40 -15.54 -3.74 -9.01
CA ARG A 40 -15.24 -2.52 -8.27
C ARG A 40 -14.70 -2.85 -6.88
N MET A 41 -13.58 -2.23 -6.52
CA MET A 41 -13.03 -2.33 -5.18
C MET A 41 -13.67 -1.26 -4.27
N LYS A 42 -13.97 -1.64 -3.02
CA LYS A 42 -14.45 -0.68 -2.02
C LYS A 42 -13.33 0.26 -1.57
N LYS A 43 -12.13 -0.31 -1.37
CA LYS A 43 -10.91 0.36 -0.93
C LYS A 43 -9.71 -0.46 -1.41
N ILE A 44 -8.58 0.19 -1.69
CA ILE A 44 -7.28 -0.46 -1.86
C ILE A 44 -6.69 -0.66 -0.46
N GLU A 45 -6.30 -1.89 -0.13
CA GLU A 45 -5.84 -2.25 1.21
C GLU A 45 -4.36 -2.64 1.28
N ASN A 46 -3.72 -2.88 0.15
CA ASN A 46 -2.30 -3.22 0.07
C ASN A 46 -1.70 -2.80 -1.28
N GLY A 47 -0.38 -2.82 -1.38
CA GLY A 47 0.37 -2.54 -2.60
C GLY A 47 1.83 -3.00 -2.49
N PRO A 48 2.58 -3.06 -3.60
CA PRO A 48 3.94 -3.60 -3.61
C PRO A 48 4.95 -2.75 -2.83
N ASN A 49 4.59 -1.53 -2.48
CA ASN A 49 5.42 -0.57 -1.75
C ASN A 49 4.62 0.05 -0.57
N TRP A 50 3.81 -0.75 0.12
CA TRP A 50 2.84 -0.26 1.11
C TRP A 50 3.48 0.38 2.36
N GLU A 51 4.69 -0.02 2.71
CA GLU A 51 5.44 0.43 3.90
C GLU A 51 6.43 1.58 3.62
N GLU A 52 6.33 2.19 2.43
CA GLU A 52 7.19 3.28 1.98
C GLU A 52 7.26 4.45 2.98
N ILE A 53 8.45 5.06 3.14
CA ILE A 53 8.72 6.21 4.02
C ILE A 53 8.12 5.99 5.42
N LEU A 54 8.38 4.81 5.99
CA LEU A 54 7.91 4.43 7.33
C LEU A 54 6.38 4.38 7.46
N GLY A 55 5.68 4.08 6.36
CA GLY A 55 4.23 3.89 6.32
C GLY A 55 3.77 2.79 7.28
N GLY A 56 2.90 3.16 8.21
CA GLY A 56 2.37 2.26 9.24
C GLY A 56 3.12 2.32 10.58
N GLU A 57 2.48 1.75 11.60
CA GLU A 57 2.97 1.77 12.98
C GLU A 57 4.31 1.04 13.12
N PHE A 58 5.20 1.56 13.96
CA PHE A 58 6.49 0.92 14.25
C PHE A 58 6.33 -0.51 14.77
N ALA A 59 5.28 -0.81 15.56
CA ALA A 59 5.00 -2.16 16.04
C ALA A 59 4.87 -3.19 14.89
N LYS A 60 4.31 -2.78 13.74
CA LYS A 60 4.21 -3.62 12.54
C LYS A 60 5.54 -3.69 11.79
N ARG A 61 6.15 -2.54 11.51
CA ARG A 61 7.43 -2.46 10.76
C ARG A 61 8.61 -3.10 11.50
N SER A 62 8.60 -3.09 12.83
CA SER A 62 9.64 -3.70 13.67
C SER A 62 9.63 -5.23 13.61
N GLN A 63 8.65 -5.86 12.95
CA GLN A 63 8.65 -7.29 12.65
C GLN A 63 9.62 -7.65 11.50
N ASP A 64 10.29 -6.66 10.89
CA ASP A 64 11.40 -6.91 9.97
C ASP A 64 12.43 -7.85 10.63
N LYS A 65 12.76 -8.92 9.91
CA LYS A 65 13.73 -9.95 10.30
C LYS A 65 15.11 -9.39 10.62
N ASN A 66 15.47 -8.23 10.05
CA ASN A 66 16.73 -7.55 10.34
C ASN A 66 16.83 -7.02 11.79
N PHE A 67 15.71 -6.94 12.52
CA PHE A 67 15.69 -6.62 13.95
C PHE A 67 15.83 -7.84 14.87
N ASP A 68 15.99 -9.05 14.32
CA ASP A 68 16.23 -10.24 15.12
C ASP A 68 17.47 -10.05 16.01
N ASN A 69 17.32 -10.25 17.32
CA ASN A 69 18.36 -10.06 18.34
C ASN A 69 18.80 -8.60 18.59
N ILE A 70 18.00 -7.61 18.15
CA ILE A 70 18.21 -6.18 18.44
C ILE A 70 17.17 -5.69 19.46
N GLN A 71 17.61 -4.92 20.47
CA GLN A 71 16.70 -4.12 21.31
C GLN A 71 16.20 -2.93 20.50
N LYS A 72 14.98 -3.02 19.99
CA LYS A 72 14.45 -2.12 18.96
C LYS A 72 13.53 -1.03 19.48
N GLU A 73 13.20 -1.04 20.77
CA GLU A 73 12.27 -0.10 21.41
C GLU A 73 12.69 1.35 21.24
N ILE A 74 14.01 1.62 21.27
CA ILE A 74 14.57 2.97 21.10
C ILE A 74 14.23 3.56 19.72
N TYR A 75 14.15 2.75 18.67
CA TYR A 75 13.91 3.20 17.30
C TYR A 75 12.43 3.53 17.01
N GLY A 76 11.53 3.23 17.95
CA GLY A 76 10.15 3.70 17.92
C GLY A 76 9.98 5.15 18.38
N GLN A 77 11.02 5.77 18.95
CA GLN A 77 11.01 7.16 19.39
C GLN A 77 11.26 8.09 18.20
N PHE A 78 10.60 9.25 18.20
CA PHE A 78 10.69 10.21 17.09
C PHE A 78 12.14 10.66 16.85
N GLU A 79 12.87 10.93 17.93
CA GLU A 79 14.25 11.42 17.93
C GLU A 79 15.27 10.39 17.40
N HIS A 80 14.89 9.10 17.40
CA HIS A 80 15.74 7.98 16.98
C HIS A 80 15.20 7.28 15.73
N THR A 81 14.26 7.90 15.03
CA THR A 81 13.69 7.38 13.80
C THR A 81 14.74 7.40 12.67
N PHE A 82 14.89 6.28 11.97
CA PHE A 82 15.72 6.17 10.77
C PHE A 82 15.01 5.35 9.70
N MET A 83 15.45 5.52 8.44
CA MET A 83 14.98 4.74 7.30
C MET A 83 16.11 4.56 6.28
N MET A 84 16.07 3.46 5.53
CA MET A 84 16.99 3.18 4.43
C MET A 84 16.23 2.55 3.26
N TYR A 85 16.78 2.65 2.05
CA TYR A 85 16.23 2.00 0.87
C TYR A 85 16.97 0.69 0.59
N LEU A 86 16.23 -0.33 0.18
CA LEU A 86 16.78 -1.60 -0.30
C LEU A 86 16.24 -1.90 -1.70
N PRO A 87 16.85 -1.35 -2.76
CA PRO A 87 16.47 -1.70 -4.12
C PRO A 87 16.90 -3.13 -4.45
N ALA A 88 15.97 -3.94 -4.97
CA ALA A 88 16.24 -5.25 -5.55
C ALA A 88 16.04 -5.20 -7.07
N PRO A 89 16.75 -6.01 -7.86
CA PRO A 89 16.49 -6.11 -9.30
C PRO A 89 15.07 -6.61 -9.55
N VAL A 90 14.46 -6.09 -10.62
CA VAL A 90 13.13 -6.44 -11.11
C VAL A 90 13.16 -7.75 -11.90
#